data_AF-A0A7Y2B2N5-F1
#
_entry.id   AF-A0A7Y2B2N5-F1
#
_cell.length_a   1.000
_cell.length_b   1.000
_cell.length_c   1.000
_cell.angle_alpha   90.00
_cell.angle_beta   90.00
_cell.angle_gamma   90.00
#
_symmetry.space_group_name_H-M   'P 1'
#
loop_
_entity.id
_entity.type
_entity.pdbx_description
1 polymer ?
#
loop_
_entity_poly.entity_id
_entity_poly.type
_entity_poly.pdbx_seq_one_letter_code
_entity_poly.pdbx_strand_id
1 'polypeptide(L)'
;MSSRSIQRDEWRKIALLSSLHFLVIAAFTLARIARDGFFLAELPAEMLPYVYIGVAFWTALVVWIMGRVSGGVPSHRTLQWALLVTGGSLVGFSYWFRFAGESAAIAFYLWSGAYGLVLVSQFW
;
A
#
# COMPACT_ATOMS: atom_id res chain seq x y z
N MET A 1 9.97 -39.77 -2.37
CA MET A 1 9.23 -38.54 -1.98
C MET A 1 7.80 -38.68 -2.46
N SER A 2 6.82 -38.71 -1.56
CA SER A 2 5.42 -39.07 -1.85
C SER A 2 4.66 -37.88 -2.43
N SER A 3 3.91 -38.06 -3.52
CA SER A 3 3.10 -37.01 -4.17
C SER A 3 2.17 -36.27 -3.21
N ARG A 4 1.75 -36.91 -2.11
CA ARG A 4 0.90 -36.32 -1.07
C ARG A 4 1.60 -35.25 -0.23
N SER A 5 2.92 -35.33 -0.02
CA SER A 5 3.65 -34.30 0.74
C SER A 5 3.86 -33.03 -0.09
N ILE A 6 4.04 -33.18 -1.41
CA ILE A 6 4.15 -32.08 -2.37
C ILE A 6 2.83 -31.30 -2.40
N GLN A 7 1.71 -32.02 -2.52
CA GLN A 7 0.37 -31.40 -2.59
C GLN A 7 -0.01 -30.64 -1.30
N ARG A 8 0.35 -31.16 -0.11
CA ARG A 8 0.13 -30.44 1.16
C ARG A 8 0.94 -29.15 1.26
N ASP A 9 2.20 -29.16 0.81
CA ASP A 9 3.04 -27.97 0.82
C ASP A 9 2.57 -26.92 -0.20
N GLU A 10 2.05 -27.35 -1.35
CA GLU A 10 1.44 -26.46 -2.33
C GLU A 10 0.19 -25.76 -1.77
N TRP A 11 -0.73 -26.52 -1.16
CA TRP A 11 -1.93 -25.95 -0.54
C TRP A 11 -1.60 -24.97 0.58
N ARG A 12 -0.59 -25.27 1.39
CA ARG A 12 -0.14 -24.36 2.45
C ARG A 12 0.44 -23.08 1.88
N LYS A 13 1.25 -23.14 0.82
CA LYS A 13 1.79 -21.95 0.15
C LYS A 13 0.69 -21.11 -0.48
N ILE A 14 -0.26 -21.74 -1.16
CA ILE A 14 -1.42 -21.05 -1.75
C ILE A 14 -2.23 -20.35 -0.66
N ALA A 15 -2.55 -21.05 0.44
CA ALA A 15 -3.28 -20.46 1.55
C ALA A 15 -2.54 -19.25 2.15
N LEU A 16 -1.22 -19.37 2.39
CA LEU A 16 -0.41 -18.28 2.93
C LEU A 16 -0.36 -17.07 2.00
N LEU A 17 -0.12 -17.27 0.70
CA LEU A 17 -0.07 -16.18 -0.28
C LEU A 17 -1.43 -15.51 -0.45
N SER A 18 -2.51 -16.29 -0.51
CA SER A 18 -3.88 -15.76 -0.59
C SER A 18 -4.28 -14.99 0.65
N SER A 19 -3.99 -15.50 1.85
CA SER A 19 -4.24 -14.78 3.10
C SER A 19 -3.43 -13.48 3.17
N LEU A 20 -2.18 -13.51 2.74
CA LEU A 20 -1.33 -12.33 2.73
C LEU A 20 -1.85 -11.27 1.75
N HIS A 21 -2.18 -11.67 0.53
CA HIS A 21 -2.79 -10.79 -0.46
C HIS A 21 -4.10 -10.17 0.05
N PHE A 22 -4.97 -10.99 0.64
CA PHE A 22 -6.22 -10.54 1.25
C PHE A 22 -5.98 -9.50 2.35
N LEU A 23 -5.06 -9.77 3.28
CA LEU A 23 -4.75 -8.84 4.39
C LEU A 23 -4.21 -7.51 3.88
N VAL A 24 -3.35 -7.54 2.87
CA VAL A 24 -2.78 -6.34 2.27
C VAL A 24 -3.86 -5.51 1.57
N ILE A 25 -4.75 -6.14 0.80
CA ILE A 25 -5.90 -5.45 0.19
C ILE A 25 -6.85 -4.89 1.24
N ALA A 26 -7.15 -5.67 2.29
CA ALA A 26 -8.03 -5.24 3.37
C ALA A 26 -7.45 -4.01 4.09
N ALA A 27 -6.17 -4.05 4.47
CA ALA A 27 -5.47 -2.93 5.08
C ALA A 27 -5.47 -1.69 4.18
N PHE A 28 -5.19 -1.86 2.89
CA PHE A 28 -5.23 -0.79 1.91
C PHE A 28 -6.64 -0.16 1.78
N THR A 29 -7.66 -1.00 1.73
CA THR A 29 -9.05 -0.56 1.62
C THR A 29 -9.49 0.22 2.86
N LEU A 30 -9.16 -0.29 4.05
CA LEU A 30 -9.43 0.42 5.30
C LEU A 30 -8.69 1.75 5.38
N ALA A 31 -7.41 1.78 4.97
CA ALA A 31 -6.63 3.01 4.91
C ALA A 31 -7.28 4.05 3.98
N ARG A 32 -7.81 3.62 2.83
CA ARG A 32 -8.52 4.50 1.89
C ARG A 32 -9.79 5.10 2.51
N ILE A 33 -10.59 4.28 3.18
CA ILE A 33 -11.81 4.73 3.86
C ILE A 33 -11.46 5.72 4.98
N ALA A 34 -10.49 5.39 5.81
CA ALA A 34 -10.04 6.27 6.89
C ALA A 34 -9.55 7.61 6.36
N ARG A 35 -8.72 7.58 5.32
CA ARG A 35 -8.23 8.77 4.62
C ARG A 35 -9.37 9.63 4.10
N ASP A 36 -10.31 9.06 3.36
CA ASP A 36 -11.40 9.83 2.76
C ASP A 36 -12.29 10.43 3.86
N GLY A 37 -12.49 9.71 4.97
CA GLY A 37 -13.18 10.20 6.16
C GLY A 37 -12.45 11.37 6.85
N PHE A 38 -11.14 11.25 7.09
CA PHE A 38 -10.32 12.33 7.67
C PHE A 38 -10.28 13.56 6.77
N PHE A 39 -10.13 13.36 5.47
CA PHE A 39 -10.13 14.45 4.50
C PHE A 39 -11.44 15.23 4.53
N LEU A 40 -12.59 14.52 4.53
CA LEU A 40 -13.89 15.17 4.60
C LEU A 40 -14.18 15.82 5.95
N ALA A 41 -13.57 15.35 7.04
CA ALA A 41 -13.77 15.89 8.39
C ALA A 41 -12.92 17.14 8.66
N GLU A 42 -11.70 17.20 8.14
CA GLU A 42 -10.73 18.25 8.49
C GLU A 42 -10.45 19.24 7.36
N LEU A 43 -10.66 18.87 6.09
CA LEU A 43 -10.24 19.69 4.95
C LEU A 43 -11.45 20.21 4.15
N PRO A 44 -11.41 21.47 3.68
CA PRO A 44 -12.42 22.02 2.78
C PRO A 44 -12.51 21.21 1.49
N ALA A 45 -13.73 20.96 1.00
CA ALA A 45 -13.96 20.22 -0.24
C ALA A 45 -13.25 20.86 -1.46
N GLU A 46 -13.04 22.19 -1.42
CA GLU A 46 -12.31 22.95 -2.44
C GLU A 46 -10.84 22.53 -2.60
N MET A 47 -10.26 21.83 -1.62
CA MET A 47 -8.88 21.33 -1.66
C MET A 47 -8.74 20.02 -2.44
N LEU A 48 -9.84 19.31 -2.71
CA LEU A 48 -9.85 18.02 -3.43
C LEU A 48 -9.04 18.05 -4.73
N PRO A 49 -9.24 19.03 -5.64
CA PRO A 49 -8.53 19.05 -6.92
C PRO A 49 -7.01 19.13 -6.74
N TYR A 50 -6.54 19.96 -5.80
CA TYR A 50 -5.12 20.13 -5.50
C TYR A 50 -4.51 18.86 -4.93
N VAL A 51 -5.23 18.18 -4.04
CA VAL A 51 -4.78 16.91 -3.46
C VAL A 51 -4.72 15.81 -4.52
N TYR A 52 -5.68 15.74 -5.44
CA TYR A 52 -5.62 14.81 -6.57
C TYR A 52 -4.44 15.07 -7.50
N ILE A 53 -4.11 16.34 -7.77
CA ILE A 53 -2.90 16.70 -8.53
C ILE A 53 -1.66 16.21 -7.78
N GLY A 54 -1.59 16.44 -6.47
CA GLY A 54 -0.51 15.94 -5.62
C GLY A 54 -0.37 14.41 -5.69
N VAL A 55 -1.48 13.68 -5.61
CA VAL A 55 -1.49 12.21 -5.77
C VAL A 55 -0.97 11.81 -7.14
N ALA A 56 -1.37 12.48 -8.21
CA ALA A 56 -0.93 12.15 -9.56
C ALA A 56 0.59 12.33 -9.71
N PHE A 57 1.15 13.46 -9.26
CA PHE A 57 2.59 13.70 -9.26
C PHE A 57 3.35 12.69 -8.41
N TRP A 58 2.87 12.43 -7.19
CA TRP A 58 3.48 11.46 -6.30
C TRP A 58 3.47 10.05 -6.87
N THR A 59 2.35 9.64 -7.47
CA THR A 59 2.21 8.34 -8.12
C THR A 59 3.16 8.21 -9.30
N ALA A 60 3.26 9.24 -10.15
CA ALA A 60 4.20 9.25 -11.27
C ALA A 60 5.65 9.12 -10.80
N LEU A 61 6.04 9.84 -9.73
CA LEU A 61 7.36 9.75 -9.13
C LEU A 61 7.65 8.33 -8.60
N VAL A 62 6.72 7.75 -7.83
CA VAL A 62 6.86 6.40 -7.27
C VAL A 62 6.99 5.36 -8.38
N VAL A 63 6.16 5.44 -9.42
CA VAL A 63 6.23 4.55 -10.59
C VAL A 63 7.58 4.68 -11.29
N TRP A 64 8.07 5.90 -11.47
CA TRP A 64 9.36 6.13 -12.10
C TRP A 64 10.52 5.55 -11.28
N ILE A 65 10.52 5.74 -9.95
CA ILE A 65 11.50 5.13 -9.04
C ILE A 65 11.43 3.61 -9.12
N MET A 66 10.22 3.05 -9.06
CA MET A 66 10.00 1.61 -9.18
C MET A 66 10.47 1.07 -10.52
N GLY A 67 10.19 1.74 -11.64
CA GLY A 67 10.66 1.34 -12.97
C GLY A 67 12.19 1.30 -13.08
N ARG A 68 12.89 2.20 -12.38
CA ARG A 68 14.36 2.20 -12.28
C ARG A 68 14.89 1.04 -11.43
N VAL A 69 14.19 0.69 -10.35
CA VAL A 69 14.66 -0.29 -9.34
C VAL A 69 14.25 -1.73 -9.70
N SER A 70 13.10 -1.91 -10.35
CA SER A 70 12.51 -3.23 -10.65
C SER A 70 13.17 -3.99 -11.79
N GLY A 71 14.13 -3.40 -12.51
CA GLY A 71 14.85 -4.05 -13.62
C GLY A 71 15.63 -5.33 -13.27
N GLY A 72 15.69 -5.74 -11.99
CA GLY A 72 16.41 -6.96 -11.57
C GLY A 72 15.95 -7.60 -10.27
N VAL A 73 14.75 -7.26 -9.75
CA VAL A 73 14.31 -7.75 -8.43
C VAL A 73 13.40 -8.98 -8.57
N PRO A 74 13.73 -10.13 -7.97
CA PRO A 74 12.88 -11.31 -8.00
C PRO A 74 11.59 -11.11 -7.18
N SER A 75 10.46 -11.58 -7.71
CA SER A 75 9.08 -11.36 -7.19
C SER A 75 8.90 -11.64 -5.68
N HIS A 76 9.64 -12.60 -5.11
CA HIS A 76 9.59 -12.89 -3.66
C HIS A 76 10.12 -11.75 -2.78
N ARG A 77 11.12 -10.99 -3.25
CA ARG A 77 11.64 -9.82 -2.53
C ARG A 77 10.66 -8.67 -2.57
N THR A 78 9.96 -8.49 -3.69
CA THR A 78 9.02 -7.37 -3.86
C THR A 78 7.83 -7.48 -2.92
N LEU A 79 7.36 -8.71 -2.64
CA LEU A 79 6.32 -8.97 -1.65
C LEU A 79 6.76 -8.64 -0.21
N GLN A 80 8.01 -9.00 0.14
CA GLN A 80 8.59 -8.65 1.45
C GLN A 80 8.74 -7.14 1.61
N TRP A 81 9.23 -6.45 0.57
CA TRP A 81 9.31 -5.00 0.56
C TRP A 81 7.93 -4.35 0.69
N ALA A 82 6.92 -4.84 -0.03
CA ALA A 82 5.55 -4.34 0.10
C ALA A 82 5.04 -4.46 1.54
N LEU A 83 5.22 -5.59 2.21
CA LEU A 83 4.82 -5.78 3.60
C LEU A 83 5.55 -4.83 4.57
N LEU A 84 6.87 -4.74 4.46
CA LEU A 84 7.68 -3.85 5.29
C LEU A 84 7.28 -2.39 5.10
N VAL A 85 7.06 -1.98 3.86
CA VAL A 85 6.64 -0.64 3.50
C VAL A 85 5.21 -0.37 3.98
N THR A 86 4.27 -1.31 3.83
CA THR A 86 2.88 -1.17 4.34
C THR A 86 2.87 -1.04 5.86
N GLY A 87 3.48 -2.01 6.54
CA GLY A 87 3.46 -2.07 8.00
C GLY A 87 4.21 -0.91 8.62
N GLY A 88 5.41 -0.60 8.10
CA GLY A 88 6.21 0.53 8.56
C GLY A 88 5.51 1.86 8.33
N SER A 89 4.88 2.07 7.18
CA SER A 89 4.12 3.29 6.92
C SER A 89 2.89 3.41 7.81
N LEU A 90 2.09 2.36 7.99
CA LEU A 90 0.93 2.38 8.90
C LEU A 90 1.32 2.73 10.34
N VAL A 91 2.37 2.10 10.87
CA VAL A 91 2.88 2.41 12.22
C VAL A 91 3.39 3.86 12.28
N GLY A 92 4.18 4.29 11.29
CA GLY A 92 4.67 5.67 11.21
C GLY A 92 3.54 6.70 11.17
N PHE A 93 2.52 6.49 10.34
CA PHE A 93 1.37 7.37 10.26
C PHE A 93 0.55 7.36 11.55
N SER A 94 0.32 6.19 12.17
CA SER A 94 -0.38 6.11 13.47
C SER A 94 0.29 6.94 14.56
N TYR A 95 1.63 7.01 14.55
CA TYR A 95 2.38 7.83 15.50
C TYR A 95 2.30 9.31 15.11
N TRP A 96 2.43 9.65 13.83
CA TRP A 96 2.36 11.03 13.33
C TRP A 96 0.99 11.67 13.58
N PHE A 97 -0.10 10.93 13.39
CA PHE A 97 -1.46 11.42 13.66
C PHE A 97 -1.64 11.94 15.11
N ARG A 98 -0.81 11.52 16.07
CA ARG A 98 -0.85 12.05 17.44
C ARG A 98 -0.32 13.47 17.60
N PHE A 99 0.46 13.98 16.65
CA PHE A 99 1.19 15.24 16.80
C PHE A 99 0.82 16.30 15.74
N ALA A 100 0.34 15.90 14.55
CA ALA A 100 0.06 16.84 13.47
C ALA A 100 -1.05 16.36 12.52
N GLY A 101 -2.30 16.34 13.02
CA GLY A 101 -3.49 15.78 12.35
C GLY A 101 -3.65 16.17 10.88
N GLU A 102 -3.69 17.47 10.57
CA GLU A 102 -3.97 17.96 9.22
C GLU A 102 -2.84 17.59 8.21
N SER A 103 -1.58 17.83 8.59
CA SER A 103 -0.42 17.46 7.75
C SER A 103 -0.26 15.95 7.59
N ALA A 104 -0.58 15.17 8.63
CA ALA A 104 -0.57 13.71 8.60
C ALA A 104 -1.68 13.18 7.70
N ALA A 105 -2.85 13.80 7.69
CA ALA A 105 -3.96 13.45 6.81
C ALA A 105 -3.58 13.63 5.33
N ILE A 106 -2.97 14.77 4.97
CA ILE A 106 -2.51 15.03 3.59
C ILE A 106 -1.41 14.04 3.19
N ALA A 107 -0.41 13.81 4.04
CA ALA A 107 0.68 12.89 3.76
C ALA A 107 0.18 11.43 3.64
N PHE A 108 -0.75 11.01 4.50
CA PHE A 108 -1.42 9.71 4.42
C PHE A 108 -2.25 9.59 3.14
N TYR A 109 -2.83 10.71 2.70
CA TYR A 109 -3.62 10.75 1.47
C TYR A 109 -2.77 10.49 0.23
N LEU A 110 -1.64 11.20 0.13
CA LEU A 110 -0.67 11.02 -0.95
C LEU A 110 -0.08 9.61 -0.95
N TRP A 111 0.33 9.13 0.22
CA TRP A 111 0.90 7.80 0.39
C TRP A 111 -0.02 6.69 -0.08
N SER A 112 -1.26 6.65 0.42
CA SER A 112 -2.26 5.65 0.03
C SER A 112 -2.60 5.71 -1.46
N GLY A 113 -2.60 6.90 -2.08
CA GLY A 113 -2.85 7.05 -3.52
C GLY A 113 -1.84 6.28 -4.38
N ALA A 114 -0.55 6.44 -4.12
CA ALA A 114 0.50 5.70 -4.83
C ALA A 114 0.54 4.23 -4.43
N TYR A 115 0.25 3.92 -3.16
CA TYR A 115 0.32 2.56 -2.62
C TYR A 115 -0.62 1.60 -3.34
N GLY A 116 -1.84 2.03 -3.67
CA GLY A 116 -2.79 1.22 -4.42
C GLY A 116 -2.28 0.78 -5.79
N LEU A 117 -1.60 1.69 -6.51
CA LEU A 117 -1.05 1.40 -7.83
C LEU A 117 0.12 0.40 -7.74
N VAL A 118 1.03 0.62 -6.78
CA VAL A 118 2.15 -0.29 -6.53
C VAL A 118 1.64 -1.67 -6.13
N LEU A 119 0.56 -1.74 -5.34
CA LEU A 119 -0.01 -3.03 -4.95
C LEU A 119 -0.50 -3.82 -6.15
N VAL A 120 -1.32 -3.18 -6.99
CA VAL A 120 -1.91 -3.80 -8.17
C VAL A 120 -0.82 -4.31 -9.12
N SER A 121 0.27 -3.54 -9.28
CA SER A 121 1.38 -3.96 -10.16
C SER A 121 2.21 -5.13 -9.64
N GLN A 122 2.10 -5.52 -8.36
CA GLN A 122 2.81 -6.70 -7.84
C GLN A 122 2.06 -8.01 -8.10
N PHE A 123 0.77 -7.94 -8.38
CA PHE A 123 -0.09 -9.12 -8.56
C PHE A 123 -0.49 -9.36 -10.02
N TRP A 124 -0.11 -8.46 -10.94
CA TRP A 124 -0.34 -8.56 -12.39
C TRP A 124 1.01 -8.70 -13.10
#